data_AF-A0A0F8A063-F1
#
_entry.id   AF-A0A0F8A063-F1
#
_cell.length_a   1.000
_cell.length_b   1.000
_cell.length_c   1.000
_cell.angle_alpha   90.00
_cell.angle_beta   90.00
_cell.angle_gamma   90.00
#
_symmetry.space_group_name_H-M   'P 1'
#
loop_
_entity.id
_entity.type
_entity.pdbx_description
1 polymer ?
#
loop_
_entity_poly.entity_id
_entity_poly.type
_entity_poly.pdbx_seq_one_letter_code
_entity_poly.pdbx_strand_id
1 'polypeptide(L)'
;MEPAAPSLDIAKKSLLDEGFVDLGDQDVGEHVWEFEQREFPFYTEDGMDFLLQHILRKSAIRSLVSWFFGDKRCVLAHCLRYGAWPGHIESFLGGRDAGRGALMVHLLAKRSTVDYYAKSHLHVFPAEKGARLTRELSQSALLEAGCEARGKNLSLGGSVILDARLGCEIREGYAITIIFMSEDLVARFRPPPMRLRNLPGLKTKVAAMQELSQNIGLNFVFGESIGTET
;
A
#
# COMPACT_ATOMS: atom_id res chain seq x y z
N MET A 1 11.70 25.01 -1.69
CA MET A 1 11.11 24.56 -2.96
C MET A 1 10.71 23.13 -2.75
N GLU A 2 9.42 22.89 -2.50
CA GLU A 2 8.89 21.55 -2.27
C GLU A 2 9.04 20.70 -3.54
N PRO A 3 9.42 19.42 -3.42
CA PRO A 3 9.47 18.55 -4.58
C PRO A 3 8.05 18.32 -5.09
N ALA A 4 7.77 18.81 -6.30
CA ALA A 4 6.52 18.52 -6.98
C ALA A 4 6.42 17.00 -7.24
N ALA A 5 5.20 16.46 -7.18
CA ALA A 5 4.94 15.07 -7.54
C ALA A 5 5.53 14.75 -8.94
N PRO A 6 6.13 13.57 -9.12
CA PRO A 6 6.71 13.21 -10.41
C PRO A 6 5.63 13.16 -11.50
N SER A 7 6.01 13.49 -12.74
CA SER A 7 5.12 13.27 -13.88
C SER A 7 4.76 11.78 -13.99
N LEU A 8 3.61 11.49 -14.60
CA LEU A 8 3.13 10.12 -14.73
C LEU A 8 4.17 9.20 -15.41
N ASP A 9 4.86 9.66 -16.46
CA ASP A 9 5.82 8.83 -17.17
C ASP A 9 7.11 8.59 -16.37
N ILE A 10 7.56 9.59 -15.59
CA ILE A 10 8.65 9.40 -14.63
C ILE A 10 8.25 8.39 -13.56
N ALA A 11 7.03 8.49 -13.04
CA ALA A 11 6.53 7.57 -12.02
C ALA A 11 6.41 6.13 -12.55
N LYS A 12 5.89 5.94 -13.76
CA LYS A 12 5.84 4.63 -14.44
C LYS A 12 7.25 4.04 -14.57
N LYS A 13 8.20 4.84 -15.06
CA LYS A 13 9.59 4.40 -15.25
C LYS A 13 10.23 4.02 -13.92
N SER A 14 10.08 4.84 -12.88
CA SER A 14 10.57 4.55 -11.54
C SER A 14 10.00 3.24 -10.99
N LEU A 15 8.70 2.99 -11.17
CA LEU A 15 8.08 1.75 -10.71
C LEU A 15 8.57 0.51 -11.49
N LEU A 16 8.84 0.63 -12.80
CA LEU A 16 9.39 -0.47 -13.58
C LEU A 16 10.85 -0.76 -13.21
N ASP A 17 11.67 0.28 -13.09
CA ASP A 17 13.11 0.16 -12.95
C ASP A 17 13.51 -0.09 -11.50
N GLU A 18 12.94 0.67 -10.55
CA GLU A 18 13.34 0.65 -9.14
C GLU A 18 12.30 -0.06 -8.25
N GLY A 19 11.05 -0.18 -8.70
CA GLY A 19 9.98 -0.89 -7.99
C GLY A 19 9.15 -0.01 -7.06
N PHE A 20 9.48 1.27 -6.93
CA PHE A 20 8.70 2.24 -6.15
C PHE A 20 8.75 3.65 -6.75
N VAL A 21 7.85 4.52 -6.30
CA VAL A 21 7.81 5.94 -6.61
C VAL A 21 7.34 6.72 -5.39
N ASP A 22 8.10 7.75 -5.04
CA ASP A 22 7.76 8.75 -4.03
C ASP A 22 6.89 9.84 -4.67
N LEU A 23 5.73 10.13 -4.06
CA LEU A 23 4.79 11.12 -4.59
C LEU A 23 5.06 12.55 -4.11
N GLY A 24 5.98 12.74 -3.16
CA GLY A 24 6.38 14.06 -2.66
C GLY A 24 5.32 14.78 -1.83
N ASP A 25 4.28 14.10 -1.35
CA ASP A 25 3.14 14.69 -0.64
C ASP A 25 3.36 14.77 0.88
N GLN A 26 3.96 15.88 1.30
CA GLN A 26 4.35 16.09 2.70
C GLN A 26 3.16 16.28 3.66
N ASP A 27 1.98 16.68 3.17
CA ASP A 27 0.78 16.88 4.00
C ASP A 27 0.16 15.56 4.53
N VAL A 28 0.60 14.41 4.01
CA VAL A 28 0.04 13.12 4.44
C VAL A 28 0.37 12.81 5.89
N GLY A 29 1.52 13.26 6.41
CA GLY A 29 1.88 12.96 7.79
C GLY A 29 0.97 13.63 8.82
N GLU A 30 0.42 14.81 8.55
CA GLU A 30 -0.59 15.45 9.42
C GLU A 30 -1.87 14.63 9.46
N HIS A 31 -2.40 14.25 8.30
CA HIS A 31 -3.63 13.45 8.23
C HIS A 31 -3.45 12.04 8.81
N VAL A 32 -2.28 11.42 8.62
CA VAL A 32 -1.95 10.12 9.25
C VAL A 32 -1.87 10.26 10.78
N TRP A 33 -1.35 11.38 11.28
CA TRP A 33 -1.32 11.68 12.71
C TRP A 33 -2.73 11.89 13.27
N GLU A 34 -3.58 12.67 12.61
CA GLU A 34 -4.99 12.83 13.00
C GLU A 34 -5.75 11.50 12.99
N PHE A 35 -5.49 10.65 12.00
CA PHE A 35 -6.07 9.32 11.90
C PHE A 35 -5.61 8.40 13.05
N GLU A 36 -4.35 8.52 13.47
CA GLU A 36 -3.79 7.85 14.65
C GLU A 36 -4.41 8.35 15.96
N GLN A 37 -4.61 9.67 16.13
CA GLN A 37 -5.26 10.23 17.33
C GLN A 37 -6.68 9.69 17.56
N ARG A 38 -7.28 9.09 16.52
CA ARG A 38 -8.60 8.48 16.53
C ARG A 38 -8.54 6.94 16.54
N GLU A 39 -7.38 6.39 16.89
CA GLU A 39 -7.11 4.96 17.02
C GLU A 39 -7.29 4.16 15.71
N PHE A 40 -6.92 4.78 14.57
CA PHE A 40 -6.98 4.17 13.24
C PHE A 40 -8.38 3.62 12.89
N PRO A 41 -9.39 4.50 12.70
CA PRO A 41 -10.78 4.08 12.53
C PRO A 41 -11.08 3.56 11.11
N PHE A 42 -10.33 2.56 10.63
CA PHE A 42 -10.35 2.03 9.26
C PHE A 42 -11.75 1.62 8.76
N TYR A 43 -12.61 1.14 9.65
CA TYR A 43 -13.92 0.57 9.32
C TYR A 43 -15.10 1.48 9.72
N THR A 44 -14.84 2.77 9.90
CA THR A 44 -15.85 3.80 10.16
C THR A 44 -16.04 4.71 8.95
N GLU A 45 -17.01 5.62 9.05
CA GLU A 45 -17.24 6.65 8.04
C GLU A 45 -15.99 7.51 7.80
N ASP A 46 -15.23 7.81 8.85
CA ASP A 46 -13.97 8.53 8.76
C ASP A 46 -12.87 7.73 8.07
N GLY A 47 -12.82 6.40 8.31
CA GLY A 47 -11.94 5.51 7.56
C GLY A 47 -12.23 5.54 6.06
N MET A 48 -13.50 5.60 5.68
CA MET A 48 -13.90 5.71 4.28
C MET A 48 -13.55 7.08 3.69
N ASP A 49 -13.73 8.16 4.46
CA ASP A 49 -13.31 9.51 4.03
C ASP A 49 -11.79 9.61 3.85
N PHE A 50 -11.02 9.00 4.75
CA PHE A 50 -9.57 8.91 4.66
C PHE A 50 -9.14 8.18 3.38
N LEU A 51 -9.72 7.02 3.08
CA LEU A 51 -9.44 6.29 1.82
C LEU A 51 -9.88 7.09 0.58
N LEU A 52 -11.03 7.77 0.63
CA LEU A 52 -11.48 8.63 -0.45
C LEU A 52 -10.48 9.75 -0.73
N GLN A 53 -10.07 10.48 0.31
CA GLN A 53 -9.19 11.64 0.20
C GLN A 53 -7.78 11.25 -0.26
N HIS A 54 -7.18 10.23 0.36
CA HIS A 54 -5.77 9.93 0.17
C HIS A 54 -5.50 8.92 -0.94
N ILE A 55 -6.51 8.17 -1.39
CA ILE A 55 -6.33 7.10 -2.37
C ILE A 55 -7.20 7.32 -3.60
N LEU A 56 -8.53 7.33 -3.46
CA LEU A 56 -9.44 7.28 -4.62
C LEU A 56 -9.68 8.65 -5.29
N ARG A 57 -9.42 9.77 -4.61
CA ARG A 57 -9.48 11.11 -5.20
C ARG A 57 -8.12 11.61 -5.69
N LYS A 58 -7.02 10.95 -5.30
CA LYS A 58 -5.68 11.31 -5.78
C LYS A 58 -5.45 10.80 -7.20
N SER A 59 -5.44 11.73 -8.16
CA SER A 59 -5.23 11.43 -9.58
C SER A 59 -3.92 10.68 -9.84
N ALA A 60 -2.83 11.06 -9.18
CA ALA A 60 -1.53 10.40 -9.32
C ALA A 60 -1.60 8.90 -8.98
N ILE A 61 -2.25 8.54 -7.87
CA ILE A 61 -2.44 7.13 -7.45
C ILE A 61 -3.33 6.42 -8.46
N ARG A 62 -4.48 6.99 -8.80
CA ARG A 62 -5.42 6.38 -9.75
C ARG A 62 -4.80 6.13 -11.11
N SER A 63 -4.05 7.08 -11.65
CA SER A 63 -3.38 6.95 -12.94
C SER A 63 -2.32 5.85 -12.91
N LEU A 64 -1.57 5.71 -11.82
CA LEU A 64 -0.58 4.65 -11.67
C LEU A 64 -1.22 3.27 -11.44
N VAL A 65 -2.28 3.17 -10.63
CA VAL A 65 -3.05 1.94 -10.45
C VAL A 65 -3.63 1.50 -11.79
N SER A 66 -4.31 2.41 -12.51
CA SER A 66 -4.90 2.10 -13.82
C SER A 66 -3.83 1.67 -14.83
N TRP A 67 -2.68 2.34 -14.87
CA TRP A 67 -1.60 1.92 -15.76
C TRP A 67 -1.00 0.56 -15.34
N PHE A 68 -0.86 0.32 -14.04
CA PHE A 68 -0.24 -0.91 -13.53
C PHE A 68 -1.04 -2.16 -13.87
N PHE A 69 -2.37 -2.07 -13.77
CA PHE A 69 -3.28 -3.17 -14.09
C PHE A 69 -3.79 -3.14 -15.55
N GLY A 70 -3.51 -2.05 -16.30
CA GLY A 70 -3.96 -1.87 -17.68
C GLY A 70 -5.49 -1.80 -17.77
N ASP A 71 -6.05 -2.47 -18.78
CA ASP A 71 -7.50 -2.54 -18.99
C ASP A 71 -8.21 -3.53 -18.03
N LYS A 72 -7.44 -4.24 -17.18
CA LYS A 72 -8.01 -5.20 -16.23
C LYS A 72 -8.51 -4.48 -14.97
N ARG A 73 -9.60 -5.01 -14.41
CA ARG A 73 -10.08 -4.59 -13.09
C ARG A 73 -9.08 -5.03 -12.00
N CYS A 74 -8.92 -4.20 -10.99
CA CYS A 74 -8.23 -4.55 -9.75
C CYS A 74 -9.16 -4.35 -8.55
N VAL A 75 -8.74 -4.79 -7.37
CA VAL A 75 -9.51 -4.67 -6.13
C VAL A 75 -8.65 -3.99 -5.09
N LEU A 76 -9.19 -2.96 -4.42
CA LEU A 76 -8.65 -2.48 -3.15
C LEU A 76 -8.96 -3.56 -2.11
N ALA A 77 -7.97 -4.42 -1.87
CA ALA A 77 -8.14 -5.68 -1.15
C ALA A 77 -8.04 -5.49 0.37
N HIS A 78 -7.12 -4.62 0.82
CA HIS A 78 -6.86 -4.37 2.23
C HIS A 78 -6.37 -2.95 2.50
N CYS A 79 -6.60 -2.50 3.73
CA CYS A 79 -5.97 -1.36 4.36
C CYS A 79 -5.46 -1.81 5.73
N LEU A 80 -4.15 -1.79 5.95
CA LEU A 80 -3.49 -2.31 7.14
C LEU A 80 -2.48 -1.29 7.68
N ARG A 81 -2.09 -1.43 8.95
CA ARG A 81 -0.99 -0.66 9.53
C ARG A 81 0.23 -1.55 9.72
N TYR A 82 1.35 -1.14 9.14
CA TYR A 82 2.65 -1.78 9.38
C TYR A 82 3.55 -0.83 10.16
N GLY A 83 3.94 -1.24 11.35
CA GLY A 83 4.92 -0.52 12.16
C GLY A 83 6.35 -0.89 11.80
N ALA A 84 7.30 -0.09 12.30
CA ALA A 84 8.71 -0.38 12.19
C ALA A 84 9.04 -1.80 12.67
N TRP A 85 9.92 -2.48 11.94
CA TRP A 85 10.46 -3.77 12.32
C TRP A 85 11.92 -3.90 11.86
N PRO A 86 12.84 -3.21 12.55
CA PRO A 86 14.24 -3.16 12.14
C PRO A 86 14.86 -4.56 12.04
N GLY A 87 15.63 -4.80 10.98
CA GLY A 87 16.24 -6.08 10.65
C GLY A 87 15.36 -7.01 9.82
N HIS A 88 14.10 -6.64 9.54
CA HIS A 88 13.17 -7.45 8.76
C HIS A 88 12.85 -6.78 7.42
N ILE A 89 13.44 -7.30 6.36
CA ILE A 89 13.18 -6.85 4.99
C ILE A 89 12.01 -7.67 4.45
N GLU A 90 10.87 -7.02 4.24
CA GLU A 90 9.61 -7.68 3.90
C GLU A 90 9.18 -7.34 2.46
N SER A 91 8.54 -8.31 1.78
CA SER A 91 7.86 -8.16 0.49
C SER A 91 6.49 -8.81 0.55
N PHE A 92 5.45 -8.21 -0.03
CA PHE A 92 4.10 -8.79 0.07
C PHE A 92 3.93 -10.04 -0.80
N LEU A 93 4.44 -10.03 -2.03
CA LEU A 93 4.33 -11.16 -2.96
C LEU A 93 5.58 -12.04 -3.02
N GLY A 94 6.75 -11.50 -2.68
CA GLY A 94 8.04 -12.04 -3.09
C GLY A 94 8.46 -11.52 -4.46
N GLY A 95 9.67 -11.83 -4.91
CA GLY A 95 10.27 -11.27 -6.13
C GLY A 95 9.58 -11.63 -7.47
N ARG A 96 10.36 -11.60 -8.54
CA ARG A 96 9.90 -11.66 -9.95
C ARG A 96 8.83 -12.71 -10.23
N ASP A 97 9.03 -13.95 -9.76
CA ASP A 97 8.21 -15.11 -10.11
C ASP A 97 6.79 -15.07 -9.51
N ALA A 98 6.55 -14.21 -8.53
CA ALA A 98 5.20 -14.01 -7.99
C ALA A 98 4.26 -13.31 -8.99
N GLY A 99 4.82 -12.73 -10.06
CA GLY A 99 4.10 -12.00 -11.09
C GLY A 99 3.65 -10.61 -10.63
N ARG A 100 3.40 -9.73 -11.61
CA ARG A 100 2.95 -8.35 -11.37
C ARG A 100 1.44 -8.32 -11.08
N GLY A 101 1.06 -8.80 -9.88
CA GLY A 101 -0.34 -9.02 -9.50
C GLY A 101 -0.87 -8.08 -8.41
N ALA A 102 -0.01 -7.33 -7.72
CA ALA A 102 -0.42 -6.39 -6.70
C ALA A 102 0.46 -5.12 -6.67
N LEU A 103 -0.15 -4.03 -6.22
CA LEU A 103 0.46 -2.73 -6.04
C LEU A 103 0.09 -2.22 -4.65
N MET A 104 1.03 -1.62 -3.94
CA MET A 104 0.80 -1.07 -2.60
C MET A 104 0.99 0.44 -2.60
N VAL A 105 0.29 1.10 -1.70
CA VAL A 105 0.50 2.52 -1.35
C VAL A 105 0.80 2.58 0.14
N HIS A 106 1.96 3.11 0.50
CA HIS A 106 2.30 3.46 1.88
C HIS A 106 1.95 4.92 2.10
N LEU A 107 1.09 5.19 3.07
CA LEU A 107 0.91 6.52 3.68
C LEU A 107 1.71 6.52 4.98
N LEU A 108 2.88 7.17 4.97
CA LEU A 108 3.86 7.12 6.04
C LEU A 108 3.64 8.23 7.05
N ALA A 109 3.74 7.85 8.32
CA ALA A 109 3.66 8.78 9.43
C ALA A 109 4.86 9.74 9.46
N LYS A 110 4.73 10.82 10.22
CA LYS A 110 5.84 11.75 10.45
C LYS A 110 7.01 11.01 11.08
N ARG A 111 8.23 11.43 10.69
CA ARG A 111 9.50 10.91 11.19
C ARG A 111 9.70 9.42 10.87
N SER A 112 8.99 8.89 9.88
CA SER A 112 9.25 7.55 9.38
C SER A 112 10.55 7.50 8.58
N THR A 113 11.27 6.40 8.74
CA THR A 113 12.41 6.05 7.89
C THR A 113 12.17 4.69 7.28
N VAL A 114 12.27 4.59 5.96
CA VAL A 114 12.00 3.35 5.22
C VAL A 114 13.11 3.11 4.21
N ASP A 115 13.64 1.89 4.18
CA ASP A 115 14.57 1.43 3.16
C ASP A 115 13.78 0.63 2.11
N TYR A 116 13.82 1.10 0.85
CA TYR A 116 13.26 0.38 -0.30
C TYR A 116 14.40 -0.28 -1.09
N TYR A 117 14.39 -1.60 -1.22
CA TYR A 117 15.48 -2.33 -1.89
C TYR A 117 15.25 -2.33 -3.40
N ALA A 118 15.79 -1.32 -4.06
CA ALA A 118 15.56 -1.08 -5.47
C ALA A 118 15.86 -2.31 -6.33
N LYS A 119 15.05 -2.50 -7.38
CA LYS A 119 15.15 -3.61 -8.34
C LYS A 119 14.80 -4.98 -7.79
N SER A 120 14.57 -5.15 -6.49
CA SER A 120 14.32 -6.49 -5.92
C SER A 120 13.08 -7.18 -6.51
N HIS A 121 12.11 -6.44 -7.02
CA HIS A 121 10.94 -6.97 -7.75
C HIS A 121 11.31 -7.65 -9.09
N LEU A 122 12.52 -7.43 -9.60
CA LEU A 122 13.06 -8.02 -10.84
C LEU A 122 13.87 -9.30 -10.60
N HIS A 123 14.19 -9.62 -9.34
CA HIS A 123 14.98 -10.78 -8.96
C HIS A 123 14.14 -11.87 -8.33
N VAL A 124 14.63 -13.10 -8.36
CA VAL A 124 14.01 -14.23 -7.66
C VAL A 124 14.76 -14.40 -6.34
N PHE A 125 14.01 -14.38 -5.25
CA PHE A 125 14.56 -14.62 -3.92
C PHE A 125 13.90 -15.87 -3.31
N PRO A 126 14.63 -16.62 -2.47
CA PRO A 126 14.02 -17.65 -1.65
C PRO A 126 12.91 -17.01 -0.82
N ALA A 127 11.72 -17.56 -0.96
CA ALA A 127 10.49 -16.96 -0.49
C ALA A 127 10.10 -17.56 0.87
N GLU A 128 10.68 -17.05 1.95
CA GLU A 128 10.32 -17.48 3.31
C GLU A 128 9.04 -16.79 3.77
N LYS A 129 8.16 -17.51 4.46
CA LYS A 129 6.92 -16.94 4.98
C LYS A 129 7.26 -16.06 6.19
N GLY A 130 7.02 -14.76 6.07
CA GLY A 130 7.19 -13.80 7.17
C GLY A 130 6.02 -13.81 8.14
N ALA A 131 6.19 -13.13 9.28
CA ALA A 131 5.18 -13.13 10.35
C ALA A 131 3.94 -12.28 10.03
N ARG A 132 4.04 -11.30 9.11
CA ARG A 132 2.96 -10.33 8.81
C ARG A 132 2.16 -10.66 7.54
N LEU A 133 2.10 -11.94 7.16
CA LEU A 133 1.58 -12.41 5.86
C LEU A 133 2.37 -11.87 4.66
N THR A 134 3.60 -11.46 4.93
CA THR A 134 4.63 -11.01 4.00
C THR A 134 5.60 -12.17 3.74
N ARG A 135 6.62 -11.90 2.93
CA ARG A 135 7.79 -12.73 2.75
C ARG A 135 9.02 -12.01 3.26
N GLU A 136 9.85 -12.70 4.03
CA GLU A 136 11.14 -12.16 4.45
C GLU A 136 12.18 -12.38 3.36
N LEU A 137 13.01 -11.36 3.14
CA LEU A 137 14.10 -11.37 2.19
C LEU A 137 15.42 -11.29 2.95
N SER A 138 16.37 -12.15 2.60
CA SER A 138 17.72 -12.08 3.14
C SER A 138 18.44 -10.83 2.63
N GLN A 139 19.01 -10.06 3.56
CA GLN A 139 19.87 -8.91 3.22
C GLN A 139 21.07 -9.34 2.38
N SER A 140 21.69 -10.49 2.67
CA SER A 140 22.84 -10.97 1.90
C SER A 140 22.43 -11.29 0.45
N ALA A 141 21.27 -11.93 0.26
CA ALA A 141 20.76 -12.24 -1.07
C ALA A 141 20.45 -10.97 -1.88
N LEU A 142 19.91 -9.93 -1.23
CA LEU A 142 19.66 -8.63 -1.85
C LEU A 142 20.97 -7.95 -2.28
N LEU A 143 21.99 -7.97 -1.42
CA LEU A 143 23.31 -7.41 -1.73
C LEU A 143 23.99 -8.17 -2.89
N GLU A 144 23.97 -9.50 -2.87
CA GLU A 144 24.50 -10.34 -3.95
C GLU A 144 23.79 -10.09 -5.29
N ALA A 145 22.48 -9.79 -5.25
CA ALA A 145 21.70 -9.42 -6.42
C ALA A 145 21.89 -7.95 -6.86
N GLY A 146 22.69 -7.15 -6.15
CA GLY A 146 22.88 -5.72 -6.42
C GLY A 146 21.65 -4.85 -6.13
N CYS A 147 20.74 -5.33 -5.28
CA CYS A 147 19.54 -4.60 -4.84
C CYS A 147 19.89 -3.69 -3.67
N GLU A 148 20.30 -2.46 -3.97
CA GLU A 148 20.67 -1.46 -2.97
C GLU A 148 19.45 -0.87 -2.24
N ALA A 149 19.61 -0.62 -0.94
CA ALA A 149 18.63 0.14 -0.18
C ALA A 149 18.61 1.61 -0.63
N ARG A 150 17.41 2.09 -0.99
CA ARG A 150 17.09 3.49 -1.25
C ARG A 150 16.35 4.04 -0.04
N GLY A 151 17.11 4.51 0.94
CA GLY A 151 16.56 5.07 2.17
C GLY A 151 15.77 6.36 1.95
N LYS A 152 14.61 6.45 2.61
CA LYS A 152 13.75 7.62 2.63
C LYS A 152 13.55 8.08 4.06
N ASN A 153 13.95 9.33 4.34
CA ASN A 153 13.63 10.01 5.58
C ASN A 153 12.44 10.94 5.33
N LEU A 154 11.33 10.63 5.99
CA LEU A 154 10.05 11.32 5.82
C LEU A 154 9.72 12.06 7.10
N SER A 155 10.48 13.12 7.39
CA SER A 155 10.33 13.93 8.59
C SER A 155 8.90 14.45 8.79
N LEU A 156 8.22 14.80 7.70
CA LEU A 156 6.83 15.26 7.66
C LEU A 156 5.83 14.17 7.24
N GLY A 157 6.26 12.93 7.05
CA GLY A 157 5.46 11.88 6.42
C GLY A 157 5.48 11.96 4.89
N GLY A 158 4.66 11.13 4.24
CA GLY A 158 4.53 11.13 2.78
C GLY A 158 3.92 9.86 2.22
N SER A 159 3.70 9.82 0.91
CA SER A 159 3.16 8.68 0.21
C SER A 159 4.17 8.08 -0.77
N VAL A 160 4.26 6.76 -0.74
CA VAL A 160 5.06 5.99 -1.68
C VAL A 160 4.19 4.90 -2.30
N ILE A 161 4.21 4.79 -3.62
CA ILE A 161 3.61 3.66 -4.33
C ILE A 161 4.71 2.66 -4.65
N LEU A 162 4.47 1.38 -4.41
CA LEU A 162 5.45 0.33 -4.63
C LEU A 162 4.83 -0.93 -5.22
N ASP A 163 5.59 -1.61 -6.07
CA ASP A 163 5.30 -2.95 -6.54
C ASP A 163 5.29 -3.90 -5.33
N ALA A 164 4.25 -4.71 -5.20
CA ALA A 164 4.09 -5.59 -4.04
C ALA A 164 5.18 -6.68 -3.92
N ARG A 165 6.02 -6.83 -4.94
CA ARG A 165 7.18 -7.72 -4.95
C ARG A 165 8.44 -7.08 -4.36
N LEU A 166 8.49 -5.75 -4.28
CA LEU A 166 9.63 -5.01 -3.77
C LEU A 166 9.88 -5.36 -2.29
N GLY A 167 11.15 -5.49 -1.93
CA GLY A 167 11.59 -5.60 -0.54
C GLY A 167 11.63 -4.22 0.10
N CYS A 168 11.07 -4.10 1.30
CA CYS A 168 11.13 -2.88 2.08
C CYS A 168 11.30 -3.16 3.56
N GLU A 169 11.97 -2.26 4.26
CA GLU A 169 12.13 -2.28 5.71
C GLU A 169 11.67 -0.93 6.28
N ILE A 170 10.64 -0.94 7.13
CA ILE A 170 10.27 0.24 7.91
C ILE A 170 11.18 0.23 9.15
N ARG A 171 12.12 1.16 9.20
CA ARG A 171 13.11 1.26 10.29
C ARG A 171 12.61 2.08 11.46
N GLU A 172 11.83 3.12 11.20
CA GLU A 172 11.21 3.98 12.21
C GLU A 172 9.78 4.39 11.78
N GLY A 173 8.91 4.61 12.77
CA GLY A 173 7.52 5.00 12.56
C GLY A 173 6.62 3.88 12.04
N TYR A 174 5.67 4.21 11.17
CA TYR A 174 4.72 3.25 10.60
C TYR A 174 4.13 3.73 9.27
N ALA A 175 3.56 2.79 8.52
CA ALA A 175 2.78 3.02 7.30
C ALA A 175 1.34 2.59 7.50
N ILE A 176 0.39 3.37 6.97
CA ILE A 176 -0.92 2.84 6.55
C ILE A 176 -0.73 2.32 5.13
N THR A 177 -0.84 1.01 4.95
CA THR A 177 -0.61 0.29 3.70
C THR A 177 -1.93 -0.08 3.05
N ILE A 178 -2.16 0.45 1.85
CA ILE A 178 -3.31 0.12 1.00
C ILE A 178 -2.83 -0.83 -0.08
N ILE A 179 -3.52 -1.95 -0.25
CA ILE A 179 -3.12 -3.01 -1.17
C ILE A 179 -4.15 -3.15 -2.28
N PHE A 180 -3.72 -2.94 -3.51
CA PHE A 180 -4.47 -3.26 -4.73
C PHE A 180 -4.01 -4.61 -5.27
N MET A 181 -4.96 -5.47 -5.62
CA MET A 181 -4.69 -6.80 -6.18
C MET A 181 -5.44 -6.97 -7.49
N SER A 182 -4.89 -7.74 -8.43
CA SER A 182 -5.67 -8.23 -9.57
C SER A 182 -6.77 -9.19 -9.11
N GLU A 183 -7.83 -9.33 -9.89
CA GLU A 183 -8.92 -10.26 -9.57
C GLU A 183 -8.43 -11.71 -9.47
N ASP A 184 -7.50 -12.13 -10.34
CA ASP A 184 -6.85 -13.45 -10.26
C ASP A 184 -6.16 -13.67 -8.91
N LEU A 185 -5.50 -12.63 -8.40
CA LEU A 185 -4.78 -12.68 -7.15
C LEU A 185 -5.73 -12.72 -5.95
N VAL A 186 -6.84 -11.97 -6.00
CA VAL A 186 -7.93 -12.05 -5.02
C VAL A 186 -8.54 -13.45 -5.00
N ALA A 187 -8.80 -14.05 -6.17
CA ALA A 187 -9.34 -15.41 -6.26
C ALA A 187 -8.38 -16.45 -5.68
N ARG A 188 -7.06 -16.26 -5.90
CA ARG A 188 -6.00 -17.15 -5.39
C ARG A 188 -5.79 -17.04 -3.89
N PHE A 189 -5.63 -15.82 -3.37
CA PHE A 189 -5.31 -15.62 -1.95
C PHE A 189 -6.52 -15.54 -1.04
N ARG A 190 -7.71 -15.23 -1.60
CA ARG A 190 -8.96 -15.06 -0.85
C ARG A 190 -8.78 -14.17 0.38
N PRO A 191 -8.30 -12.91 0.20
CA PRO A 191 -8.15 -11.98 1.30
C PRO A 191 -9.46 -11.83 2.07
N PRO A 192 -9.46 -11.83 3.42
CA PRO A 192 -10.69 -11.65 4.17
C PRO A 192 -11.30 -10.29 3.84
N PRO A 193 -12.63 -10.21 3.67
CA PRO A 193 -13.26 -8.94 3.32
C PRO A 193 -13.16 -7.94 4.49
N MET A 194 -13.02 -6.67 4.15
CA MET A 194 -13.07 -5.57 5.11
C MET A 194 -14.52 -5.37 5.55
N ARG A 195 -14.83 -5.82 6.77
CA ARG A 195 -16.20 -5.80 7.30
C ARG A 195 -16.57 -4.40 7.79
N LEU A 196 -17.65 -3.86 7.25
CA LEU A 196 -18.24 -2.60 7.64
C LEU A 196 -19.56 -2.86 8.38
N ARG A 197 -19.86 -2.01 9.37
CA ARG A 197 -21.18 -2.01 10.01
C ARG A 197 -22.24 -1.64 8.98
N ASN A 198 -23.43 -2.23 9.11
CA ASN A 198 -24.57 -1.97 8.22
C ASN A 198 -25.24 -0.60 8.48
N LEU A 199 -24.49 0.49 8.30
CA LEU A 199 -24.94 1.86 8.51
C LEU A 199 -25.21 2.55 7.17
N PRO A 200 -26.28 3.37 7.05
CA PRO A 200 -26.58 4.11 5.82
C PRO A 200 -25.42 4.98 5.33
N GLY A 201 -24.74 5.72 6.23
CA GLY A 201 -23.62 6.58 5.85
C GLY A 201 -22.45 5.81 5.25
N LEU A 202 -22.10 4.65 5.81
CA LEU A 202 -21.08 3.76 5.25
C LEU A 202 -21.46 3.24 3.85
N LYS A 203 -22.74 2.86 3.64
CA LYS A 203 -23.22 2.44 2.32
C LYS A 203 -23.10 3.55 1.29
N THR A 204 -23.50 4.76 1.65
CA THR A 204 -23.38 5.93 0.77
C THR A 204 -21.92 6.21 0.40
N LYS A 205 -21.00 6.14 1.37
CA LYS A 205 -19.57 6.36 1.09
C LYS A 205 -18.97 5.26 0.20
N VAL A 206 -19.28 3.98 0.45
CA VAL A 206 -18.81 2.87 -0.39
C VAL A 206 -19.37 2.99 -1.83
N ALA A 207 -20.63 3.38 -1.99
CA ALA A 207 -21.20 3.64 -3.31
C ALA A 207 -20.45 4.76 -4.04
N ALA A 208 -20.18 5.89 -3.38
CA ALA A 208 -19.40 6.99 -3.94
C ALA A 208 -17.96 6.58 -4.31
N MET A 209 -17.31 5.73 -3.49
CA MET A 209 -16.00 5.16 -3.81
C MET A 209 -16.04 4.31 -5.09
N GLN A 210 -17.09 3.50 -5.25
CA GLN A 210 -17.26 2.62 -6.41
C GLN A 210 -17.53 3.41 -7.69
N GLU A 211 -18.30 4.50 -7.62
CA GLU A 211 -18.56 5.40 -8.74
C GLU A 211 -17.30 6.12 -9.23
N LEU A 212 -16.45 6.57 -8.31
CA LEU A 212 -15.21 7.28 -8.63
C LEU A 212 -14.16 6.40 -9.33
N SER A 213 -14.23 5.09 -9.13
CA SER A 213 -13.21 4.15 -9.60
C SER A 213 -13.84 2.93 -10.26
N GLN A 214 -14.39 3.11 -11.46
CA GLN A 214 -15.09 2.05 -12.19
C GLN A 214 -14.25 0.77 -12.37
N ASN A 215 -12.92 0.88 -12.50
CA ASN A 215 -12.00 -0.25 -12.68
C ASN A 215 -11.37 -0.77 -11.37
N ILE A 216 -11.72 -0.17 -10.22
CA ILE A 216 -11.27 -0.60 -8.89
C ILE A 216 -12.49 -1.15 -8.13
N GLY A 217 -12.54 -2.46 -7.97
CA GLY A 217 -13.45 -3.10 -7.03
C GLY A 217 -13.04 -2.83 -5.58
N LEU A 218 -14.00 -2.95 -4.67
CA LEU A 218 -13.77 -2.74 -3.24
C LEU A 218 -14.07 -4.03 -2.48
N ASN A 219 -13.12 -4.48 -1.66
CA ASN A 219 -13.29 -5.70 -0.85
C ASN A 219 -14.05 -5.42 0.47
N PHE A 220 -15.13 -4.64 0.41
CA PHE A 220 -15.99 -4.34 1.56
C PHE A 220 -17.20 -5.26 1.60
N VAL A 221 -17.58 -5.68 2.81
CA VAL A 221 -18.86 -6.36 3.05
C VAL A 221 -19.57 -5.71 4.23
N PHE A 222 -20.89 -5.61 4.13
CA PHE A 222 -21.72 -5.11 5.24
C PHE A 222 -22.19 -6.27 6.11
N GLY A 223 -22.06 -6.13 7.42
CA GLY A 223 -22.54 -7.11 8.39
C GLY A 223 -22.79 -6.48 9.76
N GLU A 224 -23.31 -7.28 10.68
CA GLU A 224 -23.38 -6.92 12.09
C GLU A 224 -21.99 -7.06 12.73
N SER A 225 -21.65 -6.21 13.70
CA SER A 225 -20.39 -6.33 14.41
C SER A 225 -20.34 -7.67 15.15
N ILE A 226 -19.32 -8.48 14.90
CA ILE A 226 -18.94 -9.50 15.87
C ILE A 226 -18.51 -8.71 17.10
N GLY A 227 -19.30 -8.80 18.17
CA GLY A 227 -18.93 -8.24 19.46
C GLY A 227 -17.52 -8.71 19.80
N THR A 228 -16.68 -7.80 20.25
CA THR A 228 -15.39 -8.11 20.83
C THR A 228 -15.58 -9.15 21.92
N GLU A 229 -15.20 -10.41 21.66
CA GLU A 229 -14.85 -11.31 22.75
C GLU A 229 -13.56 -10.76 23.35
N THR A 230 -13.69 -10.40 24.62
CA THR A 230 -12.69 -9.88 25.56
C THR A 230 -11.47 -10.76 25.69
#